data_AF-A0A533TAX6-F1
#
_entry.id   AF-A0A533TAX6-F1
#
_cell.length_a   1.000
_cell.length_b   1.000
_cell.length_c   1.000
_cell.angle_alpha   90.00
_cell.angle_beta   90.00
_cell.angle_gamma   90.00
#
_symmetry.space_group_name_H-M   'P 1'
#
loop_
_entity.id
_entity.type
_entity.pdbx_description
1 polymer ?
#
loop_
_entity_poly.entity_id
_entity_poly.type
_entity_poly.pdbx_seq_one_letter_code
_entity_poly.pdbx_strand_id
1 'polypeptide(L)'
;MRIEEITSGSSLTGLEPSAVATVIAVVPIADGAVRVIYQTPDGTLKERLLGRADEENIAVATTERPWSFDGDGEAFKLTVEAKRIDLAFLFDPMMAVHT
;
A
#
# COMPACT_ATOMS: atom_id res chain seq x y z
N MET A 1 14.17 3.09 10.32
CA MET A 1 14.68 3.73 9.07
C MET A 1 15.61 4.86 9.49
N ARG A 2 16.71 5.14 8.79
CA ARG A 2 17.56 6.28 9.19
C ARG A 2 16.89 7.59 8.85
N ILE A 3 17.00 8.58 9.73
CA ILE A 3 16.29 9.85 9.55
C ILE A 3 16.79 10.62 8.31
N GLU A 4 18.04 10.40 7.91
CA GLU A 4 18.65 11.00 6.72
C GLU A 4 18.15 10.39 5.40
N GLU A 5 17.51 9.21 5.45
CA GLU A 5 16.96 8.55 4.26
C GLU A 5 15.55 9.08 3.90
N ILE A 6 14.97 9.96 4.73
CA ILE A 6 13.68 10.56 4.45
C ILE A 6 13.81 11.52 3.26
N THR A 7 13.05 11.26 2.21
CA THR A 7 12.96 12.11 1.02
C THR A 7 11.58 12.74 0.88
N SER A 8 11.51 13.89 0.21
CA SER A 8 10.23 14.44 -0.24
C SER A 8 9.48 13.45 -1.14
N GLY A 9 8.15 13.45 -1.05
CA GLY A 9 7.26 12.52 -1.74
C GLY A 9 7.11 11.15 -1.08
N SER A 10 7.91 10.83 -0.05
CA SER A 10 7.75 9.56 0.68
C SER A 10 6.47 9.58 1.53
N SER A 11 5.76 8.46 1.56
CA SER A 11 4.67 8.23 2.52
C SER A 11 5.24 7.51 3.72
N LEU A 12 5.02 8.03 4.92
CA LEU A 12 5.57 7.50 6.17
C LEU A 12 4.46 7.18 7.18
N THR A 13 4.67 6.11 7.94
CA THR A 13 3.92 5.80 9.16
C THR A 13 4.70 6.31 10.39
N GLY A 14 3.99 6.55 11.50
CA GLY A 14 4.59 6.98 12.77
C GLY A 14 4.81 8.49 12.92
N LEU A 15 4.61 9.27 11.85
CA LEU A 15 4.50 10.73 11.95
C LEU A 15 3.23 11.15 12.71
N GLU A 16 2.13 10.45 12.45
CA GLU A 16 0.86 10.55 13.17
C GLU A 16 0.49 9.20 13.79
N PRO A 17 -0.27 9.17 14.91
CA PRO A 17 -0.58 7.93 15.63
C PRO A 17 -1.35 6.88 14.83
N SER A 18 -2.21 7.31 13.90
CA SER A 18 -3.16 6.43 13.20
C SER A 18 -3.31 6.75 11.71
N ALA A 19 -2.37 7.50 11.14
CA ALA A 19 -2.44 7.93 9.75
C ALA A 19 -1.09 7.84 9.05
N VAL A 20 -1.13 7.50 7.77
CA VAL A 20 0.00 7.65 6.86
C VAL A 20 0.07 9.11 6.44
N ALA A 21 1.24 9.72 6.57
CA ALA A 21 1.47 11.10 6.15
C ALA A 21 2.42 11.14 4.94
N THR A 22 2.20 12.08 4.04
CA THR A 22 3.05 12.30 2.87
C THR A 22 4.03 13.41 3.16
N VAL A 23 5.32 13.12 3.04
CA VAL A 23 6.39 14.10 3.22
C VAL A 23 6.39 15.06 2.04
N ILE A 24 6.22 16.35 2.34
CA ILE A 24 6.25 17.43 1.35
C ILE A 24 7.67 17.97 1.21
N ALA A 25 8.37 18.18 2.33
CA ALA A 25 9.73 18.68 2.34
C ALA A 25 10.51 18.17 3.56
N VAL A 26 11.83 18.10 3.40
CA VAL A 26 12.77 17.73 4.47
C VAL A 26 13.82 18.83 4.58
N VAL A 27 14.02 19.35 5.77
CA VAL A 27 15.00 20.38 6.08
C VAL A 27 16.02 19.80 7.08
N PRO A 28 17.25 19.51 6.65
CA PRO A 28 18.31 19.09 7.57
C PRO A 28 18.62 20.19 8.58
N ILE A 29 18.72 19.85 9.85
CA ILE A 29 19.03 20.81 10.93
C ILE A 29 20.43 20.57 11.49
N ALA A 30 20.76 19.31 11.79
CA ALA A 30 22.07 18.86 12.26
C ALA A 30 22.26 17.38 11.92
N ASP A 31 23.43 16.82 12.22
CA ASP A 31 23.65 15.39 12.08
C ASP A 31 22.69 14.59 12.98
N GLY A 32 21.97 13.63 12.40
CA GLY A 32 20.93 12.87 13.09
C GLY A 32 19.67 13.67 13.46
N ALA A 33 19.44 14.85 12.87
CA ALA A 33 18.24 15.66 13.11
C ALA A 33 17.74 16.35 11.84
N VAL A 34 16.49 16.07 11.47
CA VAL A 34 15.81 16.67 10.31
C VAL A 34 14.44 17.18 10.71
N ARG A 35 14.03 18.32 10.13
CA ARG A 35 12.67 18.80 10.21
C ARG A 35 11.90 18.32 8.98
N VAL A 36 10.81 17.61 9.21
CA VAL A 36 9.94 17.07 8.15
C VAL A 36 8.67 17.91 8.10
N ILE A 37 8.36 18.43 6.92
CA ILE A 37 7.08 19.07 6.61
C ILE A 37 6.26 18.03 5.86
N TYR A 38 5.07 17.70 6.36
CA TYR A 38 4.25 16.63 5.84
C TYR A 38 2.78 17.03 5.76
N GLN A 39 2.04 16.34 4.90
CA GLN A 39 0.60 16.48 4.74
C GLN A 39 -0.09 15.22 5.27
N THR A 40 -1.11 15.41 6.10
CA THR A 40 -1.97 14.33 6.60
C THR A 40 -3.08 14.00 5.59
N PRO A 41 -3.77 12.83 5.70
CA PRO A 41 -4.78 12.41 4.73
C PRO A 41 -5.99 13.36 4.61
N ASP A 42 -6.26 14.16 5.64
CA ASP A 42 -7.27 15.21 5.67
C ASP A 42 -6.84 16.49 4.92
N GLY A 43 -5.61 16.52 4.37
CA GLY A 43 -5.04 17.65 3.65
C GLY A 43 -4.31 18.66 4.52
N THR A 44 -4.30 18.49 5.85
CA THR A 44 -3.63 19.43 6.77
C THR A 44 -2.11 19.34 6.63
N LEU A 45 -1.44 20.49 6.53
CA LEU A 45 0.01 20.58 6.53
C LEU A 45 0.52 20.73 7.96
N LYS A 46 1.50 19.92 8.35
CA LYS A 46 2.16 19.96 9.66
C LYS A 46 3.67 19.86 9.50
N GLU A 47 4.39 20.18 10.57
CA GLU A 47 5.83 19.97 10.66
C GLU A 47 6.20 19.26 11.96
N ARG A 48 7.29 18.47 11.92
CA ARG A 48 7.86 17.80 13.08
C ARG A 48 9.38 17.74 12.98
N LEU A 49 10.07 18.00 14.09
CA LEU A 49 11.49 17.72 14.23
C LEU A 49 11.66 16.25 14.60
N LEU A 50 12.47 15.53 13.83
CA LEU A 50 12.78 14.12 14.06
C LEU A 50 14.27 13.96 14.35
N GLY A 51 14.59 13.09 15.29
CA GLY A 51 15.95 12.70 15.62
C GLY A 51 16.15 11.19 15.65
N ARG A 52 17.34 10.76 16.08
CA ARG A 52 17.71 9.33 16.19
C ARG A 52 16.72 8.48 17.01
N ALA A 53 16.12 9.06 18.06
CA ALA A 53 15.14 8.35 18.89
C ALA A 53 13.81 8.06 18.16
N ASP A 54 13.51 8.78 17.09
CA ASP A 54 12.32 8.57 16.27
C ASP A 54 12.52 7.47 15.21
N GLU A 55 13.77 7.05 14.93
CA GLU A 55 14.09 6.10 13.85
C GLU A 55 13.42 4.73 14.00
N GLU A 56 13.14 4.31 15.24
CA GLU A 56 12.44 3.05 15.54
C GLU A 56 10.93 3.16 15.30
N ASN A 57 10.37 4.37 15.38
CA ASN A 57 8.93 4.62 15.28
C ASN A 57 8.51 5.10 13.89
N ILE A 58 9.46 5.46 13.03
CA ILE A 58 9.21 5.93 11.67
C ILE A 58 9.54 4.81 10.67
N ALA A 59 8.60 4.53 9.78
CA ALA A 59 8.79 3.60 8.67
C ALA A 59 8.18 4.14 7.38
N VAL A 60 8.73 3.69 6.24
CA VAL A 60 8.10 3.92 4.93
C VAL A 60 6.77 3.17 4.91
N ALA A 61 5.70 3.87 4.57
CA ALA A 61 4.40 3.27 4.42
C ALA A 61 4.42 2.34 3.21
N THR A 62 4.29 1.05 3.46
CA THR A 62 4.07 0.07 2.39
C THR A 62 2.67 0.29 1.83
N THR A 63 2.58 0.71 0.57
CA THR A 63 1.32 0.59 -0.18
C THR A 63 1.13 -0.89 -0.44
N GLU A 64 0.40 -1.56 0.43
CA GLU A 64 -0.15 -2.86 0.09
C GLU A 64 -1.22 -2.63 -0.99
N ARG A 65 -1.12 -3.35 -2.11
CA ARG A 65 -2.22 -3.51 -3.06
C ARG A 65 -2.91 -4.82 -2.68
N PRO A 66 -3.86 -4.82 -1.73
CA PRO A 66 -4.54 -6.06 -1.32
C PRO A 66 -5.27 -6.75 -2.48
N TRP A 67 -5.55 -6.00 -3.55
CA TRP A 67 -5.98 -6.51 -4.84
C TRP A 67 -5.00 -6.05 -5.92
N SER A 68 -4.12 -6.95 -6.35
CA SER A 68 -3.23 -6.74 -7.49
C SER A 68 -3.69 -7.62 -8.67
N PHE A 69 -3.57 -7.09 -9.89
CA PHE A 69 -3.85 -7.79 -11.15
C PHE A 69 -2.57 -8.34 -11.78
N ASP A 70 -1.57 -8.65 -10.96
CA ASP A 70 -0.25 -9.19 -11.35
C ASP A 70 -0.19 -10.72 -11.33
N GLY A 71 -1.33 -11.38 -11.10
CA GLY A 71 -1.44 -12.84 -11.18
C GLY A 71 -1.18 -13.38 -12.59
N ASP A 72 -0.82 -14.66 -12.68
CA ASP A 72 -0.59 -15.35 -13.94
C ASP A 72 -1.88 -15.49 -14.76
N GLY A 73 -1.95 -14.77 -15.88
CA GLY A 73 -3.10 -14.78 -16.77
C GLY A 73 -3.33 -16.12 -17.47
N GLU A 74 -2.29 -16.91 -17.71
CA GLU A 74 -2.42 -18.23 -18.35
C GLU A 74 -3.07 -19.23 -17.38
N ALA A 75 -2.58 -19.27 -16.14
CA ALA A 75 -3.18 -20.07 -15.07
C ALA A 75 -4.62 -19.65 -14.75
N PHE A 76 -4.90 -18.34 -14.72
CA PHE A 76 -6.26 -17.82 -14.54
C PHE A 76 -7.19 -18.29 -15.66
N LYS A 77 -6.77 -18.17 -16.93
CA LYS A 77 -7.55 -18.62 -18.08
C LYS A 77 -7.86 -20.12 -18.03
N LEU A 78 -6.86 -20.96 -17.73
CA LEU A 78 -7.04 -22.40 -17.56
C LEU A 78 -8.06 -22.72 -16.47
N THR A 79 -7.98 -22.04 -15.34
CA THR A 79 -8.90 -22.23 -14.21
C THR A 79 -10.33 -21.82 -14.56
N VAL A 80 -10.50 -20.67 -15.22
CA VAL A 80 -11.80 -20.20 -15.68
C VAL A 80 -12.41 -21.18 -16.68
N GLU A 81 -11.61 -21.74 -17.59
CA GLU A 81 -12.10 -22.69 -18.58
C GLU A 81 -12.49 -24.04 -17.95
N ALA A 82 -11.72 -24.52 -16.98
CA ALA A 82 -12.11 -25.67 -16.18
C ALA A 82 -13.44 -25.43 -15.46
N LYS A 83 -13.63 -24.22 -14.91
CA LYS A 83 -14.88 -23.86 -14.22
C LYS A 83 -16.06 -23.70 -15.18
N ARG A 84 -15.83 -23.22 -16.41
CA ARG A 84 -16.83 -23.16 -17.47
C ARG A 84 -17.34 -24.56 -17.82
N ILE A 85 -16.44 -25.53 -17.93
CA ILE A 85 -16.78 -26.93 -18.21
C ILE A 85 -17.55 -27.55 -17.03
N ASP A 86 -17.08 -27.35 -15.79
CA ASP A 86 -17.75 -27.82 -14.56
C ASP A 86 -19.18 -27.28 -14.45
N LEU A 87 -19.39 -26.02 -14.81
CA LEU A 87 -20.69 -25.36 -14.75
C LEU A 87 -21.51 -25.44 -16.05
N ALA A 88 -21.06 -26.21 -17.05
CA ALA A 88 -21.73 -26.28 -18.35
C ALA A 88 -23.18 -26.76 -18.23
N PHE A 89 -23.49 -27.60 -17.23
CA PHE A 89 -24.83 -28.12 -16.98
C PHE A 89 -25.86 -27.03 -16.65
N LEU A 90 -25.45 -25.92 -16.02
CA LEU A 90 -26.37 -24.82 -15.69
C LEU A 90 -26.96 -24.14 -16.94
N PHE A 91 -26.31 -24.32 -18.08
CA PHE A 91 -26.64 -23.64 -19.33
C PHE A 91 -26.96 -24.62 -20.46
N ASP A 92 -27.16 -25.91 -20.17
CA ASP A 92 -27.54 -26.91 -21.16
C ASP A 92 -29.08 -26.93 -21.37
N PRO A 93 -29.59 -26.43 -22.51
CA PRO A 93 -31.03 -26.42 -22.80
C PRO A 93 -31.62 -27.82 -23.07
N MET A 94 -30.79 -28.84 -23.27
CA MET A 94 -31.19 -30.23 -23.54
C MET A 94 -30.80 -31.17 -22.38
N MET A 95 -30.58 -30.62 -21.19
CA MET A 95 -30.20 -31.39 -20.01
C MET A 95 -31.28 -32.43 -19.66
N ALA A 96 -30.98 -33.69 -19.91
CA ALA A 96 -31.98 -34.75 -19.92
C ALA A 96 -32.34 -35.30 -18.52
N VAL A 97 -31.55 -35.01 -17.48
CA VAL A 97 -31.82 -35.47 -16.11
C VAL A 97 -31.28 -34.46 -15.10
N HIS A 98 -32.16 -33.99 -14.22
CA HIS A 98 -31.81 -33.34 -12.95
C HIS A 98 -32.47 -34.12 -11.81
N THR A 99 -31.80 -34.17 -10.65
CA THR A 99 -32.32 -34.69 -9.36
C THR A 99 -32.59 -33.54 -8.41
#